data_AF-A0A8S3B2R7-F1
#
_entry.id   AF-A0A8S3B2R7-F1
#
_cell.length_a   1.000
_cell.length_b   1.000
_cell.length_c   1.000
_cell.angle_alpha   90.00
_cell.angle_beta   90.00
_cell.angle_gamma   90.00
#
_symmetry.space_group_name_H-M   'P 1'
#
loop_
_entity.id
_entity.type
_entity.pdbx_description
1 polymer ?
#
loop_
_entity_poly.entity_id
_entity_poly.type
_entity_poly.pdbx_seq_one_letter_code
_entity_poly.pdbx_strand_id
1 'polypeptide(L)'
;MILAGDFNMQPTANCYRAITELGCTSCQLPKSKIYEVYYRPDANNILRSAYVEKNGTEPPFTTFSSTPNSPDFCATMDYIFFYGHLLVNNVVQLPNYPDSESYPDATHPSDHLMIAATFRLG
;
A
#
# COMPACT_ATOMS: atom_id res chain seq x y z
N MET A 1 -7.53 -14.65 2.64
CA MET A 1 -7.47 -13.92 1.35
C MET A 1 -6.23 -13.05 1.34
N ILE A 2 -5.59 -12.89 0.19
CA ILE A 2 -4.51 -11.93 -0.04
C ILE A 2 -4.92 -11.05 -1.22
N LEU A 3 -4.76 -9.74 -1.08
CA LEU A 3 -5.01 -8.74 -2.11
C LEU A 3 -3.73 -7.91 -2.25
N ALA A 4 -3.07 -7.97 -3.40
CA ALA A 4 -1.81 -7.29 -3.64
C ALA A 4 -1.85 -6.49 -4.95
N GLY A 5 -1.18 -5.35 -4.97
CA GLY A 5 -1.05 -4.52 -6.17
C GLY A 5 -0.64 -3.08 -5.87
N ASP A 6 -0.61 -2.29 -6.94
CA ASP A 6 -0.52 -0.83 -6.89
C ASP A 6 -1.92 -0.25 -6.69
N PHE A 7 -2.12 0.48 -5.60
CA PHE A 7 -3.40 1.10 -5.26
C PHE A 7 -3.42 2.60 -5.53
N ASN A 8 -2.29 3.18 -5.95
CA ASN A 8 -2.13 4.63 -6.15
C ASN A 8 -2.65 5.45 -4.95
N MET A 9 -2.40 4.96 -3.73
CA MET A 9 -2.80 5.63 -2.49
C MET A 9 -1.67 5.62 -1.46
N GLN A 10 -1.49 6.74 -0.77
CA GLN A 10 -0.55 6.84 0.35
C GLN A 10 -1.16 6.25 1.64
N PRO A 11 -0.32 5.85 2.62
CA PRO A 11 -0.82 5.35 3.91
C PRO A 11 -1.67 6.37 4.68
N THR A 12 -1.52 7.66 4.39
CA THR A 12 -2.30 8.77 4.96
C THR A 12 -3.66 8.99 4.28
N ALA A 13 -3.92 8.31 3.16
CA ALA A 13 -5.14 8.51 2.39
C ALA A 13 -6.38 7.93 3.09
N ASN A 14 -7.54 8.58 2.93
CA ASN A 14 -8.82 8.10 3.46
C ASN A 14 -9.18 6.69 2.92
N CYS A 15 -8.78 6.37 1.69
CA CYS A 15 -9.01 5.05 1.09
C CYS A 15 -8.21 3.96 1.81
N TYR A 16 -6.96 4.24 2.18
CA TYR A 16 -6.14 3.30 2.95
C TYR A 16 -6.76 3.03 4.32
N ARG A 17 -7.19 4.08 5.02
CA ARG A 17 -7.90 3.97 6.30
C ARG A 17 -9.21 3.20 6.17
N ALA A 18 -9.98 3.44 5.10
CA ALA A 18 -11.22 2.72 4.86
C ALA A 18 -11.00 1.20 4.77
N ILE A 19 -9.87 0.77 4.21
CA ILE A 19 -9.49 -0.64 4.05
C ILE A 19 -8.99 -1.26 5.36
N THR A 20 -8.27 -0.48 6.17
CA THR A 20 -7.47 -0.98 7.29
C THR A 20 -8.04 -0.70 8.69
N GLU A 21 -8.97 0.24 8.82
CA GLU A 21 -9.56 0.65 10.11
C GLU A 21 -10.99 0.14 10.28
N LEU A 22 -11.25 -0.48 11.43
CA LEU A 22 -12.56 -1.00 11.76
C LEU A 22 -13.58 0.15 11.88
N GLY A 23 -14.67 0.07 11.13
CA GLY A 23 -15.74 1.08 11.23
C GLY A 23 -15.38 2.47 10.69
N CYS A 24 -14.36 2.59 9.82
CA CYS A 24 -14.00 3.83 9.11
C CYS A 24 -15.16 4.30 8.20
N THR A 25 -16.11 5.02 8.80
CA THR A 25 -17.29 5.61 8.12
C THR A 25 -17.20 7.13 7.99
N SER A 26 -16.36 7.78 8.81
CA SER A 26 -16.09 9.23 8.79
C SER A 26 -15.11 9.65 7.68
N CYS A 27 -14.59 8.67 6.95
CA CYS A 27 -13.55 8.81 5.97
C CYS A 27 -14.23 9.42 4.74
N GLN A 28 -14.01 10.72 4.47
CA GLN A 28 -14.57 11.42 3.31
C GLN A 28 -13.96 10.82 2.04
N LEU A 29 -14.54 9.71 1.59
CA LEU A 29 -14.11 9.02 0.39
C LEU A 29 -14.48 9.87 -0.83
N PRO A 30 -13.60 9.96 -1.83
CA PRO A 30 -13.91 10.65 -3.06
C PRO A 30 -15.14 10.02 -3.71
N LYS A 31 -16.11 10.86 -4.10
CA LYS A 31 -17.30 10.43 -4.81
C LYS A 31 -17.01 10.36 -6.31
N SER A 32 -17.41 9.27 -6.95
CA SER A 32 -17.43 9.22 -8.41
C SER A 32 -18.48 10.19 -8.95
N LYS A 33 -18.17 10.86 -10.07
CA LYS A 33 -19.13 11.71 -10.80
C LYS A 33 -20.12 10.89 -11.64
N ILE A 34 -19.83 9.61 -11.86
CA ILE A 34 -20.53 8.76 -12.84
C ILE A 34 -21.37 7.69 -12.13
N TYR A 35 -20.90 7.21 -10.98
CA TYR A 35 -21.53 6.09 -10.28
C TYR A 35 -21.70 6.41 -8.79
N GLU A 36 -22.82 5.99 -8.23
CA GLU A 36 -22.96 5.97 -6.78
C GLU A 36 -22.24 4.76 -6.21
N VAL A 37 -21.29 5.01 -5.30
CA VAL A 37 -20.57 3.96 -4.59
C VAL A 37 -21.17 3.84 -3.20
N TYR A 38 -21.83 2.72 -2.93
CA TYR A 38 -22.32 2.38 -1.60
C TYR A 38 -21.23 1.60 -0.86
N TYR A 39 -20.35 2.33 -0.18
CA TYR A 39 -19.38 1.73 0.73
C TYR A 39 -20.06 1.44 2.08
N ARG A 40 -20.06 0.16 2.47
CA ARG A 40 -20.49 -0.27 3.81
C ARG A 40 -19.37 -1.13 4.39
N PRO A 41 -18.48 -0.55 5.21
CA PRO A 41 -17.43 -1.33 5.85
C PRO A 41 -18.08 -2.42 6.69
N ASP A 42 -17.68 -3.67 6.48
CA ASP A 42 -18.07 -4.75 7.38
C ASP A 42 -17.37 -4.51 8.72
N ALA A 43 -18.15 -4.27 9.76
CA ALA A 43 -17.62 -3.99 11.10
C ALA A 43 -16.88 -5.18 11.73
N ASN A 44 -16.85 -6.34 11.06
CA ASN A 44 -16.10 -7.51 11.54
C ASN A 44 -14.81 -7.77 10.76
N ASN A 45 -14.64 -7.17 9.57
CA ASN A 45 -13.62 -7.61 8.62
C ASN A 45 -12.89 -6.41 7.99
N ILE A 46 -11.65 -6.21 8.42
CA ILE A 46 -10.68 -5.28 7.80
C ILE A 46 -9.59 -6.06 7.08
N LEU A 47 -8.95 -5.43 6.10
CA LEU A 47 -7.71 -5.95 5.56
C LEU A 47 -6.52 -5.41 6.37
N ARG A 48 -5.56 -6.29 6.65
CA ARG A 48 -4.31 -5.94 7.34
C ARG A 48 -3.19 -5.82 6.32
N SER A 49 -2.32 -4.83 6.46
CA SER A 49 -1.10 -4.73 5.63
C SER A 49 -0.03 -5.68 6.15
N ALA A 50 0.60 -6.43 5.25
CA ALA A 50 1.68 -7.36 5.60
C ALA A 50 2.90 -6.62 6.18
N TYR A 51 3.22 -5.44 5.65
CA TYR A 51 4.35 -4.63 6.12
C TYR A 51 4.06 -4.04 7.50
N VAL A 52 2.87 -3.47 7.71
CA VAL A 52 2.47 -2.98 9.05
C VAL A 52 2.43 -4.12 10.07
N GLU A 53 1.85 -5.27 9.73
CA GLU A 53 1.80 -6.41 10.66
C GLU A 53 3.20 -6.90 11.05
N LYS A 54 4.15 -6.91 10.10
CA LYS A 54 5.51 -7.43 10.34
C LYS A 54 6.46 -6.42 10.97
N ASN A 55 6.41 -5.17 10.53
CA ASN A 55 7.38 -4.12 10.86
C ASN A 55 6.80 -3.01 11.75
N GLY A 56 5.48 -2.97 11.96
CA GLY A 56 4.78 -1.91 12.69
C GLY A 56 4.44 -0.69 11.84
N THR A 57 5.03 -0.53 10.66
CA THR A 57 4.77 0.57 9.73
C THR A 57 4.84 0.11 8.27
N GLU A 58 4.26 0.90 7.38
CA GLU A 58 4.53 0.79 5.94
C GLU A 58 5.99 1.14 5.63
N PRO A 59 6.56 0.66 4.50
CA PRO A 59 7.87 1.12 4.04
C PRO A 59 7.82 2.63 3.74
N PRO A 60 8.98 3.32 3.71
CA PRO A 60 9.02 4.74 3.38
C PRO A 60 8.57 5.02 1.94
N PHE A 61 8.88 4.11 1.01
CA PHE A 61 8.44 4.19 -0.36
C PHE A 61 8.37 2.81 -1.03
N THR A 62 7.53 2.71 -2.05
CA THR A 62 7.48 1.60 -3.01
C THR A 62 7.57 2.08 -4.44
N THR A 63 7.39 3.38 -4.69
CA THR A 63 7.62 4.02 -5.99
C THR A 63 8.51 5.24 -5.84
N PHE A 64 9.40 5.45 -6.80
CA PHE A 64 10.22 6.64 -6.90
C PHE A 64 10.41 7.05 -8.37
N SER A 65 9.81 8.16 -8.76
CA SER A 65 9.93 8.69 -10.13
C SER A 65 10.13 10.20 -10.15
N SER A 66 10.97 10.66 -11.06
CA SER A 66 11.18 12.06 -11.41
C SER A 66 11.02 12.24 -12.91
N THR A 67 10.26 13.25 -13.33
CA THR A 67 10.17 13.63 -14.75
C THR A 67 10.42 15.12 -14.90
N PRO A 68 10.97 15.60 -16.02
CA PRO A 68 11.31 17.02 -16.20
C PRO A 68 10.14 18.01 -15.99
N ASN A 69 8.90 17.52 -16.12
CA ASN A 69 7.69 18.34 -16.08
C ASN A 69 6.84 18.10 -14.82
N SER A 70 7.30 17.28 -13.87
CA SER A 70 6.57 16.98 -12.62
C SER A 70 7.50 17.04 -11.42
N PRO A 71 7.00 17.38 -10.23
CA PRO A 71 7.75 17.16 -9.00
C PRO A 71 8.14 15.69 -8.86
N ASP A 72 9.27 15.43 -8.20
CA ASP A 72 9.67 14.09 -7.80
C ASP A 72 8.58 13.47 -6.92
N PHE A 73 8.28 12.20 -7.17
CA PHE A 73 7.32 11.44 -6.41
C PHE A 73 7.99 10.24 -5.77
N CYS A 74 8.01 10.21 -4.44
CA CYS A 74 8.59 9.14 -3.64
C CYS A 74 7.63 8.79 -2.50
N ALA A 75 6.94 7.66 -2.61
CA ALA A 75 5.92 7.27 -1.62
C ALA A 75 5.58 5.78 -1.70
N THR A 76 4.84 5.30 -0.70
CA THR A 76 4.31 3.93 -0.66
C THR A 76 2.94 3.89 -1.32
N MET A 77 2.86 3.24 -2.49
CA MET A 77 1.64 3.06 -3.29
C MET A 77 1.21 1.59 -3.41
N ASP A 78 2.15 0.68 -3.16
CA ASP A 78 1.98 -0.76 -3.36
C ASP A 78 1.79 -1.46 -2.03
N TYR A 79 0.81 -2.36 -1.96
CA TYR A 79 0.44 -3.02 -0.72
C TYR A 79 0.22 -4.52 -0.92
N ILE A 80 0.53 -5.30 0.11
CA ILE A 80 0.08 -6.69 0.26
C ILE A 80 -0.88 -6.72 1.44
N PHE A 81 -2.17 -6.62 1.14
CA PHE A 81 -3.24 -6.72 2.13
C PHE A 81 -3.68 -8.17 2.32
N PHE A 82 -4.13 -8.52 3.52
CA PHE A 82 -4.63 -9.85 3.82
C PHE A 82 -5.74 -9.86 4.88
N TYR A 83 -6.52 -10.93 4.88
CA TYR A 83 -7.59 -11.19 5.85
C TYR A 83 -7.68 -12.68 6.21
N GLY A 84 -8.18 -12.95 7.43
CA GLY A 84 -8.40 -14.29 7.99
C GLY A 84 -7.24 -14.76 8.87
N HIS A 85 -7.17 -16.08 9.07
CA HIS A 85 -6.19 -16.77 9.91
C HIS A 85 -4.82 -16.94 9.22
N LEU A 86 -4.29 -15.86 8.65
CA LEU A 86 -2.92 -15.82 8.13
C LEU A 86 -2.04 -15.06 9.11
N LEU A 87 -0.81 -15.54 9.28
CA LEU A 87 0.24 -14.89 10.06
C LEU A 87 1.38 -14.50 9.13
N VAL A 88 1.84 -13.25 9.22
CA VAL A 88 2.97 -12.76 8.43
C VAL A 88 4.27 -13.26 9.04
N ASN A 89 4.98 -14.12 8.32
CA ASN A 89 6.26 -14.66 8.77
C ASN A 89 7.39 -13.67 8.48
N ASN A 90 7.45 -13.14 7.25
CA ASN A 90 8.46 -12.19 6.82
C ASN A 90 7.97 -11.30 5.68
N VAL A 91 8.64 -10.17 5.46
CA VAL A 91 8.49 -9.30 4.29
C VAL A 91 9.86 -9.00 3.68
N VAL A 92 9.91 -8.68 2.38
CA VAL A 92 11.15 -8.20 1.75
C VAL A 92 11.49 -6.83 2.33
N GLN A 93 12.72 -6.69 2.83
CA GLN A 93 13.22 -5.42 3.33
C GLN A 93 13.42 -4.45 2.17
N LEU A 94 12.73 -3.31 2.22
CA LEU A 94 12.92 -2.22 1.28
C LEU A 94 13.94 -1.21 1.82
N PRO A 95 14.66 -0.49 0.94
CA PRO A 95 15.54 0.59 1.34
C PRO A 95 14.76 1.71 2.02
N ASN A 96 15.41 2.43 2.94
CA ASN A 96 14.79 3.58 3.62
C ASN A 96 14.79 4.85 2.77
N TYR A 97 15.69 4.92 1.78
CA TYR A 97 15.88 6.05 0.88
C TYR A 97 16.17 5.52 -0.53
N PRO A 98 15.74 6.22 -1.59
CA PRO A 98 16.24 5.94 -2.94
C PRO A 98 17.76 6.10 -3.01
N ASP A 99 18.41 5.30 -3.84
CA ASP A 99 19.86 5.36 -4.07
C ASP A 99 20.23 5.97 -5.44
N SER A 100 19.23 6.48 -6.15
CA SER A 100 19.31 7.11 -7.46
C SER A 100 18.53 8.43 -7.46
N GLU A 101 18.56 9.17 -8.57
CA GLU A 101 17.76 10.40 -8.77
C GLU A 101 16.34 10.11 -9.27
N SER A 102 16.13 8.95 -9.89
CA SER A 102 14.83 8.45 -10.31
C SER A 102 14.94 6.96 -10.57
N TYR A 103 13.84 6.24 -10.41
CA TYR A 103 13.66 4.96 -11.06
C TYR A 103 12.69 5.11 -12.25
N PRO A 104 12.73 4.22 -13.26
CA PRO A 104 13.77 3.21 -13.48
C PRO A 104 15.14 3.82 -13.79
N ASP A 105 16.20 3.03 -13.60
CA ASP A 105 17.58 3.36 -13.95
C ASP A 105 18.35 2.11 -14.45
N ALA A 106 19.68 2.19 -14.56
CA ALA A 106 20.52 1.09 -15.04
C ALA A 106 20.47 -0.18 -14.17
N THR A 107 20.08 -0.03 -12.90
CA THR A 107 20.00 -1.09 -11.88
C THR A 107 18.57 -1.39 -11.44
N HIS A 108 17.63 -0.47 -11.64
CA HIS A 108 16.22 -0.58 -11.30
C HIS A 108 15.35 -0.58 -12.57
N PRO A 109 14.79 -1.73 -12.99
CA PRO A 109 14.05 -1.82 -14.25
C PRO A 109 12.64 -1.23 -14.21
N SER A 110 12.16 -0.78 -13.06
CA SER A 110 10.86 -0.14 -12.85
C SER A 110 11.02 1.00 -11.85
N ASP A 111 10.14 2.00 -11.96
CA ASP A 111 9.92 3.04 -10.96
C ASP A 111 9.35 2.50 -9.63
N HIS A 112 8.79 1.30 -9.64
CA HIS A 112 8.31 0.60 -8.44
C HIS A 112 9.31 -0.46 -7.96
N LEU A 113 9.42 -0.57 -6.63
CA LEU A 113 10.16 -1.61 -5.94
C LEU A 113 9.29 -2.86 -5.77
N MET A 114 9.89 -4.03 -5.99
CA MET A 114 9.22 -5.29 -5.72
C MET A 114 8.94 -5.46 -4.22
N ILE A 115 7.66 -5.58 -3.87
CA ILE A 115 7.22 -5.98 -2.53
C ILE A 115 6.92 -7.48 -2.47
N ALA A 116 7.20 -8.11 -1.33
CA ALA A 116 6.83 -9.51 -1.11
C ALA A 116 6.65 -9.82 0.37
N ALA A 117 5.80 -10.82 0.66
CA ALA A 117 5.53 -11.31 2.00
C ALA A 117 5.41 -12.83 2.01
N THR A 118 5.92 -13.45 3.08
CA THR A 118 5.74 -14.88 3.37
C THR A 118 4.69 -15.03 4.45
N PHE A 119 3.68 -15.85 4.18
CA PHE A 119 2.60 -16.16 5.12
C PHE A 119 2.69 -17.61 5.60
N ARG A 120 2.14 -17.86 6.79
CA ARG A 120 1.78 -19.20 7.26
C ARG A 120 0.31 -19.23 7.67
N LEU A 121 -0.29 -20.41 7.62
CA LEU A 121 -1.60 -20.64 8.22
C LEU A 121 -1.47 -20.54 9.74
N GLY A 122 -2.42 -19.83 10.35
CA GLY A 122 -2.57 -19.68 11.80
C GLY A 122 -3.41 -20.79 12.43
#